data_AF-A0A327HPQ3-F1
#
_entry.id   AF-A0A327HPQ3-F1
#
_cell.length_a   1.000
_cell.length_b   1.000
_cell.length_c   1.000
_cell.angle_alpha   90.00
_cell.angle_beta   90.00
_cell.angle_gamma   90.00
#
_symmetry.space_group_name_H-M   'P 1'
#
loop_
_entity.id
_entity.type
_entity.pdbx_description
1 polymer ?
#
loop_
_entity_poly.entity_id
_entity_poly.type
_entity_poly.pdbx_seq_one_letter_code
_entity_poly.pdbx_strand_id
1 'polypeptide(L)' 'MVNSTEVTYIVLGITFIAMIWYMTNKGRENLAKARDDAAPAVAGDDLIDGAAKNPEQFDEPDDDALEEMAELLGEDD' A
#
# COMPACT_ATOMS: atom_id res chain seq x y z
N MET A 1 13.06 54.64 -3.25
CA MET A 1 11.74 53.98 -3.21
C MET A 1 11.85 52.75 -4.08
N VAL A 2 11.45 51.58 -3.56
CA VAL A 2 11.48 50.34 -4.36
C VAL A 2 10.31 50.38 -5.33
N ASN A 3 10.56 50.11 -6.61
CA ASN A 3 9.56 50.13 -7.68
C ASN A 3 8.76 48.81 -7.69
N SER A 4 7.49 48.84 -8.10
CA SER A 4 6.65 47.66 -8.36
C SER A 4 7.36 46.52 -9.11
N THR A 5 8.23 46.81 -10.08
CA THR A 5 9.04 45.81 -10.80
C THR A 5 10.03 45.12 -9.87
N GLU A 6 10.73 45.87 -9.01
CA GLU A 6 11.67 45.31 -8.04
C GLU A 6 10.93 44.48 -6.98
N VAL A 7 9.78 44.95 -6.50
CA VAL A 7 8.91 44.19 -5.59
C VAL A 7 8.45 42.88 -6.25
N THR A 8 8.08 42.92 -7.54
CA THR A 8 7.68 41.74 -8.30
C THR A 8 8.79 40.70 -8.35
N TYR A 9 10.02 41.09 -8.67
CA TYR A 9 11.15 40.17 -8.71
C TYR A 9 11.52 39.61 -7.34
N ILE A 10 11.39 40.39 -6.27
CA ILE A 10 11.60 39.91 -4.89
C ILE A 10 10.57 38.83 -4.55
N VAL A 11 9.29 39.07 -4.84
CA VAL A 11 8.23 38.09 -4.57
C VAL A 11 8.43 36.82 -5.40
N LEU A 12 8.79 36.95 -6.68
CA LEU A 12 9.09 35.80 -7.54
C LEU A 12 10.30 35.01 -7.02
N GLY A 13 11.36 35.70 -6.58
CA GLY A 13 12.55 35.06 -6.00
C GLY A 13 12.24 34.26 -4.74
N ILE A 14 11.46 34.85 -3.81
CA ILE A 14 11.04 34.16 -2.58
C ILE A 14 10.16 32.94 -2.92
N THR A 15 9.21 33.11 -3.83
CA THR A 15 8.31 32.03 -4.26
C THR A 15 9.10 30.88 -4.91
N PHE A 16 10.10 31.22 -5.73
CA PHE A 16 10.95 30.22 -6.38
C PHE A 16 11.77 29.41 -5.36
N ILE A 17 12.37 30.08 -4.36
CA ILE A 17 13.09 29.41 -3.28
C ILE A 17 12.15 28.50 -2.48
N ALA A 18 10.94 28.97 -2.16
CA ALA A 18 9.94 28.17 -1.45
C ALA A 18 9.53 26.92 -2.25
N MET A 19 9.36 27.05 -3.56
CA MET A 19 9.06 25.91 -4.44
C MET A 19 10.21 24.91 -4.49
N ILE A 20 11.47 25.36 -4.61
CA ILE A 20 12.65 24.47 -4.59
C ILE A 20 12.69 23.68 -3.29
N TRP A 21 12.51 24.36 -2.14
CA TRP A 21 12.50 23.71 -0.84
C TRP A 21 11.40 22.66 -0.74
N TYR A 22 10.17 23.02 -1.13
CA TYR A 22 9.03 22.11 -1.10
C TYR A 22 9.24 20.88 -1.99
N MET A 23 9.65 21.08 -3.24
CA MET A 23 9.90 19.98 -4.18
C MET A 23 11.03 19.06 -3.70
N THR A 24 12.10 19.63 -3.14
CA THR A 24 13.22 18.82 -2.63
C THR A 24 12.76 17.97 -1.45
N ASN A 25 11.98 18.54 -0.52
CA ASN A 25 11.50 17.81 0.64
C ASN A 25 10.50 16.71 0.24
N LYS A 26 9.54 17.05 -0.63
CA LYS A 26 8.55 16.09 -1.13
C LYS A 26 9.16 15.00 -2.02
N GLY A 27 10.14 15.36 -2.84
CA GLY A 27 10.87 14.43 -3.71
C GLY A 27 11.59 13.35 -2.91
N ARG A 28 12.14 13.69 -1.73
CA ARG A 28 12.78 12.71 -0.83
C ARG A 28 11.77 11.72 -0.26
N GLU A 29 10.60 12.17 0.17
CA GLU A 29 9.52 11.30 0.65
C GLU A 29 9.02 10.37 -0.46
N ASN A 30 8.80 10.91 -1.66
CA ASN A 30 8.34 10.12 -2.80
C ASN A 30 9.39 9.10 -3.24
N LEU A 31 10.68 9.46 -3.21
CA LEU A 31 11.75 8.54 -3.53
C LEU A 31 11.89 7.44 -2.47
N ALA A 32 11.74 7.77 -1.18
CA ALA A 32 11.74 6.76 -0.12
C ALA A 32 10.61 5.74 -0.35
N LYS A 33 9.38 6.23 -0.54
CA LYS A 33 8.23 5.39 -0.85
C LYS A 33 8.44 4.52 -2.10
N ALA A 34 8.93 5.13 -3.19
CA ALA A 34 9.20 4.39 -4.42
C ALA A 34 10.30 3.34 -4.26
N ARG A 35 11.28 3.55 -3.37
CA ARG A 35 12.32 2.56 -3.04
C ARG A 35 11.78 1.42 -2.20
N ASP A 36 10.86 1.70 -1.28
CA ASP A 36 10.19 0.68 -0.47
C ASP A 36 9.26 -0.16 -1.37
N ASP A 37 8.46 0.47 -2.23
CA ASP A 37 7.58 -0.20 -3.20
C ASP A 37 8.37 -1.02 -4.24
N ALA A 38 9.58 -0.57 -4.60
CA ALA A 38 10.48 -1.27 -5.53
C ALA A 38 11.49 -2.19 -4.82
N ALA A 39 11.40 -2.34 -3.49
CA ALA A 39 12.25 -3.27 -2.77
C ALA A 39 11.98 -4.69 -3.29
N PRO A 40 13.03 -5.52 -3.47
CA PRO A 40 12.84 -6.89 -3.92
C PRO A 40 12.00 -7.63 -2.89
N ALA A 41 11.02 -8.42 -3.36
CA ALA A 41 10.25 -9.28 -2.49
C ALA A 41 11.20 -10.21 -1.72
N VAL A 42 11.23 -10.07 -0.40
CA VAL A 42 12.00 -10.93 0.48
C VAL A 42 11.11 -12.12 0.85
N ALA A 43 11.60 -13.33 0.62
CA ALA A 43 10.87 -14.53 0.98
C ALA A 43 10.59 -14.55 2.50
N GLY A 44 9.29 -14.51 2.88
CA GLY A 44 8.84 -14.51 4.27
C GLY A 44 8.37 -13.15 4.82
N ASP A 45 8.50 -12.05 4.07
CA ASP A 45 7.90 -10.75 4.44
C ASP A 45 6.39 -10.70 4.17
N ASP A 46 5.93 -11.47 3.18
CA ASP A 46 4.51 -11.69 2.95
C ASP A 46 3.93 -12.60 4.04
N LEU A 47 2.76 -12.25 4.56
CA LEU A 47 1.96 -13.20 5.34
C LEU A 47 1.67 -14.41 4.44
N ILE A 48 2.31 -15.55 4.75
CA ILE A 48 1.99 -16.83 4.12
C ILE A 48 0.63 -17.28 4.67
N ASP A 49 -0.45 -16.73 4.11
CA ASP A 49 -1.78 -17.30 4.28
C ASP A 49 -1.86 -18.57 3.40
N GLY A 50 -2.40 -19.64 3.98
CA GLY A 50 -2.40 -20.97 3.35
C GLY A 50 -1.25 -21.91 3.75
N ALA A 51 -0.43 -21.56 4.75
CA ALA A 51 0.37 -22.56 5.46
C ALA A 51 -0.56 -23.64 6.05
N ALA A 52 -0.06 -24.86 6.23
CA ALA A 52 -0.84 -25.95 6.84
C ALA A 52 -1.37 -25.50 8.21
N LYS A 53 -2.68 -25.27 8.28
CA LYS A 53 -3.37 -24.92 9.52
C LYS A 53 -3.50 -26.18 10.37
N ASN A 54 -3.41 -26.04 11.68
CA ASN A 54 -3.57 -27.18 12.58
C ASN A 54 -5.04 -27.67 12.45
N PRO A 55 -5.29 -28.97 12.19
CA PRO A 55 -6.65 -29.50 12.06
C PRO A 55 -7.55 -29.17 13.26
N GLU A 56 -6.99 -29.06 14.47
CA GLU A 56 -7.73 -28.71 15.70
C GLU A 56 -8.22 -27.25 15.72
N GLN A 57 -7.85 -26.42 14.74
CA GLN A 57 -8.31 -25.03 14.59
C GLN A 57 -9.59 -24.91 13.76
N PHE A 58 -10.06 -26.01 13.15
CA PHE A 58 -11.30 -26.04 12.40
C PHE A 58 -12.39 -26.64 13.29
N ASP A 59 -13.55 -25.99 13.29
CA ASP A 59 -14.75 -26.55 13.92
C ASP A 59 -15.30 -27.70 13.05
N GLU A 60 -16.04 -28.61 13.70
CA GLU A 60 -16.78 -29.63 12.98
C GLU A 60 -17.86 -28.96 12.10
N PRO A 61 -17.95 -29.32 10.79
CA PRO A 61 -18.95 -28.73 9.91
C PRO A 61 -20.37 -29.04 10.40
N ASP A 62 -21.28 -28.10 10.21
CA ASP A 62 -22.69 -28.28 10.54
C ASP A 62 -23.43 -29.09 9.47
N ASP A 63 -24.65 -29.51 9.78
CA ASP A 63 -25.46 -30.36 8.90
C ASP A 63 -25.71 -29.68 7.54
N ASP A 64 -25.89 -28.37 7.52
CA ASP A 64 -26.09 -27.59 6.29
C ASP A 64 -24.83 -27.60 5.40
N ALA A 65 -23.64 -27.45 5.99
CA ALA A 65 -22.37 -27.57 5.26
C ALA A 65 -22.12 -29.00 4.77
N LEU A 66 -22.54 -30.01 5.53
CA LEU A 66 -22.42 -31.42 5.12
C LEU A 66 -23.33 -31.73 3.93
N GLU A 67 -24.56 -31.21 3.90
CA GLU A 67 -25.51 -31.38 2.79
C GLU A 67 -24.99 -30.72 1.50
N GLU A 68 -24.41 -29.51 1.60
CA GLU A 68 -23.78 -28.85 0.44
C GLU A 68 -22.58 -29.67 -0.11
N MET A 69 -21.79 -30.29 0.76
CA MET A 69 -20.69 -31.16 0.32
C MET A 69 -21.19 -32.45 -0.35
N ALA A 70 -22.29 -33.03 0.14
CA ALA A 70 -22.89 -34.23 -0.47
C ALA A 70 -23.41 -33.94 -1.89
N GLU A 71 -24.06 -32.79 -2.10
CA GLU A 71 -24.51 -32.33 -3.42
C GLU A 71 -23.31 -32.13 -4.37
N LEU A 72 -22.23 -31.51 -3.88
CA LEU A 72 -21.00 -31.31 -4.68
C LEU A 72 -20.27 -32.62 -5.03
N LEU A 73 -20.41 -33.65 -4.19
CA LEU A 73 -19.84 -34.98 -4.42
C LEU A 73 -20.73 -35.88 -5.28
N GLY A 74 -21.96 -35.44 -5.58
CA GLY A 74 -22.93 -36.21 -6.36
C GLY A 74 -23.40 -37.47 -5.63
N GLU A 75 -23.46 -37.43 -4.30
CA GLU A 75 -23.91 -38.56 -3.47
C GLU A 75 -25.44 -38.71 -3.44
N ASP A 76 -26.17 -37.75 -4.03
CA ASP A 76 -27.63 -37.72 -4.14
C ASP A 76 -28.20 -38.32 -5.47
N ASP A 77 -27.33 -38.85 -6.35
CA ASP A 77 -27.68 -39.57 -7.60
C ASP A 77 -27.48 -41.11 -7.47
#